data_AF-A0A7H8YZ40-F1
#
_entry.id   AF-A0A7H8YZ40-F1
#
_cell.length_a   1.000
_cell.length_b   1.000
_cell.length_c   1.000
_cell.angle_alpha   90.00
_cell.angle_beta   90.00
_cell.angle_gamma   90.00
#
_symmetry.space_group_name_H-M   'P 1'
#
loop_
_entity.id
_entity.type
_entity.pdbx_description
1 polymer ?
#
loop_
_entity_poly.entity_id
_entity_poly.type
_entity_poly.pdbx_seq_one_letter_code
_entity_poly.pdbx_strand_id
1 'polypeptide(L)'
;MEQLGHNPATRSGGTRSVVAFTAIMVLGLTLVLSPLIVWLWPSKKEAVATYRPTVEVQDEAGVLDSTALSDKLKNLEFRKQVHLAVLTVPGEDVSNLDDAVLEYARSHASDTDVPWVSTSNPKYWSDGLVILAVAPDSRKVGCYFGEDVKVMSSQEDDIQEAAKSQFREKDWDGGLVSMGKKSTKYVGKPRSDLRAFLLQVSFPVAGIGAAGIGVYLWRGLMARRRAGEALRHYTQVAHDYRATERHAQRIPTEEPHGAQVMARYRWFRDEYENLTRSWQDFGSPRGTQWFGLSMLRRATDLRRRSAALDTLDDVVANTATFLNQDRGWEQAWYNEQGPALEDLQALLTLCHKIDSSGRLPVNTMGTREKVRWFHERLYHMTMDLSAGRLQPSQALDELDRIADATHGEADGLARYAIDVDTSRYADERRRRFNSYRGSGRYAAYSGAWSLGGGYGRYDPHATIRVNSASPAIAGLTGFDNAAFRSFVPVSSLVMGYSAASTFTPGGGSSGGGGFSGGGGGFSGAGSSSSF
;
A
#
# COMPACT_ATOMS: atom_id res chain seq x y z
N MET A 1 -17.72 -53.38 -23.81
CA MET A 1 -17.17 -52.29 -24.62
C MET A 1 -18.25 -51.25 -24.80
N GLU A 2 -18.18 -50.14 -24.09
CA GLU A 2 -18.72 -48.86 -24.56
C GLU A 2 -18.01 -47.75 -23.78
N GLN A 3 -16.87 -47.35 -24.35
CA GLN A 3 -16.18 -46.12 -23.96
C GLN A 3 -17.01 -44.95 -24.48
N LEU A 4 -17.96 -44.47 -23.67
CA LEU A 4 -18.60 -43.17 -23.93
C LEU A 4 -17.77 -42.08 -23.29
N GLY A 5 -17.16 -41.26 -24.17
CA GLY A 5 -16.18 -40.25 -23.86
C GLY A 5 -16.57 -39.34 -22.70
N HIS A 6 -15.79 -39.41 -21.63
CA HIS A 6 -15.80 -38.41 -20.58
C HIS A 6 -15.29 -37.09 -21.16
N ASN A 7 -16.23 -36.21 -21.52
CA ASN A 7 -15.96 -34.89 -22.07
C ASN A 7 -14.98 -34.13 -21.13
N PRO A 8 -13.79 -33.67 -21.58
CA PRO A 8 -12.81 -33.01 -20.71
C PRO A 8 -13.36 -31.71 -20.06
N ALA A 9 -14.44 -31.16 -20.59
CA ALA A 9 -15.16 -29.99 -20.09
C ALA A 9 -15.88 -30.21 -18.74
N THR A 10 -16.26 -31.43 -18.38
CA THR A 10 -16.92 -31.71 -17.08
C THR A 10 -15.92 -31.81 -15.93
N ARG A 11 -14.67 -32.20 -16.22
CA ARG A 11 -13.58 -32.25 -15.23
C ARG A 11 -12.99 -30.85 -14.94
N SER A 12 -13.11 -29.91 -15.86
CA SER A 12 -12.48 -28.59 -15.79
C SER A 12 -13.35 -27.48 -15.20
N GLY A 13 -14.61 -27.72 -14.83
CA GLY A 13 -15.45 -26.72 -14.13
C GLY A 13 -16.44 -25.95 -15.02
N GLY A 14 -16.89 -26.55 -16.12
CA GLY A 14 -17.90 -25.95 -16.99
C GLY A 14 -17.33 -24.90 -17.95
N THR A 15 -17.90 -24.84 -19.15
CA THR A 15 -17.38 -24.12 -20.32
C THR A 15 -17.11 -22.64 -20.07
N ARG A 16 -18.00 -21.94 -19.35
CA ARG A 16 -17.83 -20.51 -19.04
C ARG A 16 -16.59 -20.21 -18.20
N SER A 17 -16.28 -21.06 -17.21
CA SER A 17 -15.11 -20.83 -16.34
C SER A 17 -13.81 -21.09 -17.09
N VAL A 18 -13.81 -22.10 -17.97
CA VAL A 18 -12.67 -22.42 -18.83
C VAL A 18 -12.39 -21.28 -19.80
N VAL A 19 -13.42 -20.77 -20.49
CA VAL A 19 -13.27 -19.65 -21.43
C VAL A 19 -12.72 -18.41 -20.72
N ALA A 20 -13.25 -18.04 -19.56
CA ALA A 20 -12.76 -16.90 -18.79
C ALA A 20 -11.30 -17.08 -18.34
N PHE A 21 -10.95 -18.26 -17.83
CA PHE A 21 -9.58 -18.58 -17.43
C PHE A 21 -8.62 -18.49 -18.61
N THR A 22 -8.98 -19.11 -19.74
CA THR A 22 -8.17 -19.09 -20.96
C THR A 22 -7.98 -17.67 -21.48
N ALA A 23 -9.03 -16.85 -21.52
CA ALA A 23 -8.94 -15.46 -21.97
C ALA A 23 -7.97 -14.64 -21.08
N ILE A 24 -8.07 -14.77 -19.76
CA ILE A 24 -7.19 -14.07 -18.81
C ILE A 24 -5.74 -14.55 -18.96
N MET A 25 -5.52 -15.86 -19.08
CA MET A 25 -4.19 -16.43 -19.25
C MET A 25 -3.55 -16.01 -20.58
N VAL A 26 -4.31 -16.02 -21.68
CA VAL A 26 -3.83 -15.57 -23.00
C VAL A 26 -3.46 -14.09 -22.94
N LEU A 27 -4.34 -13.24 -22.40
CA LEU A 27 -4.07 -11.80 -22.29
C LEU A 27 -2.84 -11.52 -21.41
N GLY A 28 -2.74 -12.18 -20.25
CA GLY A 28 -1.56 -12.06 -19.38
C GLY A 28 -0.27 -12.51 -20.09
N LEU A 29 -0.29 -13.66 -20.78
CA LEU A 29 0.88 -14.19 -21.48
C LEU A 29 1.29 -13.30 -22.65
N THR A 30 0.33 -12.70 -23.36
CA THR A 30 0.63 -11.74 -24.44
C THR A 30 1.36 -10.51 -23.91
N LEU A 31 0.99 -10.01 -22.72
CA LEU A 31 1.70 -8.89 -22.09
C LEU A 31 3.12 -9.30 -21.69
N VAL A 32 3.28 -10.49 -21.09
CA VAL A 32 4.60 -11.03 -20.71
C VAL A 32 5.52 -11.20 -21.93
N LEU A 33 4.97 -11.62 -23.06
CA LEU A 33 5.72 -11.84 -24.30
C LEU A 33 5.93 -10.56 -25.13
N SER A 34 5.40 -9.41 -24.70
CA SER A 34 5.52 -8.15 -25.45
C SER A 34 6.96 -7.73 -25.81
N PRO A 35 8.00 -7.93 -24.95
CA PRO A 35 9.37 -7.57 -25.32
C PRO A 35 9.91 -8.44 -26.45
N LEU A 36 9.56 -9.72 -26.46
CA LEU A 36 9.95 -10.66 -27.51
C LEU A 36 9.28 -10.29 -28.84
N ILE A 37 8.00 -9.90 -28.79
CA ILE A 37 7.24 -9.45 -29.98
C ILE A 37 7.89 -8.20 -30.59
N VAL A 38 8.24 -7.21 -29.76
CA VAL A 38 8.92 -5.99 -30.24
C VAL A 38 10.33 -6.31 -30.74
N TRP A 39 11.05 -7.20 -30.06
CA TRP A 39 12.38 -7.62 -30.48
C TRP A 39 12.36 -8.32 -31.85
N LEU A 40 11.28 -9.01 -32.25
CA LEU A 40 11.17 -9.66 -33.55
C LEU A 40 10.63 -8.75 -34.67
N TRP A 41 10.32 -7.47 -34.38
CA TRP A 41 9.71 -6.56 -35.36
C TRP A 41 10.71 -6.05 -36.42
N PRO A 42 10.41 -6.12 -37.73
CA PRO A 42 11.31 -5.71 -38.80
C PRO A 42 11.48 -4.17 -38.90
N SER A 43 12.73 -3.69 -38.88
CA SER A 43 13.08 -2.26 -39.03
C SER A 43 13.29 -1.89 -40.50
N LYS A 44 12.47 -1.02 -41.09
CA LYS A 44 12.77 -0.42 -42.41
C LYS A 44 13.69 0.79 -42.21
N LYS A 45 14.83 0.83 -42.91
CA LYS A 45 15.71 2.01 -42.99
C LYS A 45 15.24 2.88 -44.15
N GLU A 46 14.55 3.98 -43.88
CA GLU A 46 14.22 4.97 -44.92
C GLU A 46 15.40 5.94 -45.11
N ALA A 47 15.76 6.23 -46.36
CA ALA A 47 16.74 7.25 -46.71
C ALA A 47 16.13 8.62 -46.38
N VAL A 48 16.79 9.40 -45.51
CA VAL A 48 16.27 10.67 -45.02
C VAL A 48 16.60 11.77 -46.03
N ALA A 49 15.58 12.42 -46.59
CA ALA A 49 15.74 13.59 -47.46
C ALA A 49 16.33 14.78 -46.66
N THR A 50 17.22 15.56 -47.29
CA THR A 50 17.79 16.79 -46.73
C THR A 50 17.27 18.03 -47.46
N TYR A 51 17.14 19.13 -46.72
CA TYR A 51 16.57 20.41 -47.15
C TYR A 51 17.48 21.56 -46.71
N ARG A 52 17.55 22.62 -47.52
CA ARG A 52 18.24 23.86 -47.14
C ARG A 52 17.28 24.81 -46.42
N PRO A 53 17.74 25.53 -45.38
CA PRO A 53 16.90 26.46 -44.64
C PRO A 53 16.71 27.77 -45.42
N THR A 54 15.59 28.44 -45.18
CA THR A 54 15.50 29.89 -45.38
C THR A 54 16.14 30.58 -44.18
N VAL A 55 16.86 31.67 -44.38
CA VAL A 55 17.60 32.34 -43.30
C VAL A 55 17.22 33.81 -43.22
N GLU A 56 16.89 34.23 -42.02
CA GLU A 56 16.61 35.60 -41.62
C GLU A 56 17.62 36.02 -40.54
N VAL A 57 18.20 37.22 -40.65
CA VAL A 57 19.18 37.75 -39.67
C VAL A 57 18.72 39.11 -39.20
N GLN A 58 18.45 39.21 -37.91
CA GLN A 58 18.05 40.43 -37.23
C GLN A 58 19.16 40.84 -36.25
N ASP A 59 19.92 41.87 -36.63
CA ASP A 59 21.09 42.33 -35.86
C ASP A 59 20.80 43.64 -35.12
N GLU A 60 20.06 43.56 -34.02
CA GLU A 60 19.72 44.73 -33.20
C GLU A 60 20.91 45.26 -32.38
N ALA A 61 21.94 44.43 -32.17
CA ALA A 61 23.18 44.83 -31.49
C ALA A 61 24.24 45.42 -32.43
N GLY A 62 24.06 45.32 -33.76
CA GLY A 62 25.00 45.85 -34.75
C GLY A 62 26.37 45.16 -34.75
N VAL A 63 26.43 43.87 -34.38
CA VAL A 63 27.69 43.11 -34.21
C VAL A 63 27.95 42.09 -35.32
N LEU A 64 27.03 41.92 -36.28
CA LEU A 64 27.08 40.85 -37.28
C LEU A 64 27.33 41.38 -38.70
N ASP A 65 28.03 40.59 -39.50
CA ASP A 65 27.98 40.72 -40.96
C ASP A 65 26.78 39.91 -41.49
N SER A 66 25.62 40.56 -41.50
CA SER A 66 24.34 39.94 -41.84
C SER A 66 24.33 39.22 -43.20
N THR A 67 25.09 39.73 -44.19
CA THR A 67 25.14 39.13 -45.54
C THR A 67 26.01 37.88 -45.52
N ALA A 68 27.23 37.99 -44.99
CA ALA A 68 28.16 36.86 -44.93
C ALA A 68 27.66 35.73 -44.03
N LEU A 69 26.96 36.05 -42.94
CA LEU A 69 26.36 35.07 -42.03
C LEU A 69 25.19 34.33 -42.68
N SER A 70 24.29 35.06 -43.35
CA SER A 70 23.14 34.47 -44.06
C SER A 70 23.59 33.44 -45.10
N ASP A 71 24.63 33.75 -45.88
CA ASP A 71 25.17 32.84 -46.90
C ASP A 71 25.77 31.55 -46.30
N LYS A 72 26.46 31.65 -45.16
CA LYS A 72 26.98 30.47 -44.46
C LYS A 72 25.85 29.58 -43.94
N LEU A 73 24.80 30.18 -43.38
CA LEU A 73 23.68 29.47 -42.78
C LEU A 73 22.75 28.83 -43.83
N LYS A 74 22.54 29.47 -45.00
CA LYS A 74 21.74 28.92 -46.12
C LYS A 74 22.32 27.64 -46.71
N ASN A 75 23.62 27.42 -46.53
CA ASN A 75 24.31 26.22 -47.01
C ASN A 75 24.23 25.02 -46.04
N LEU A 76 23.59 25.18 -44.89
CA LEU A 76 23.33 24.07 -43.96
C LEU A 76 22.26 23.12 -44.51
N GLU A 77 22.36 21.83 -44.16
CA GLU A 77 21.40 20.82 -44.60
C GLU A 77 20.65 20.22 -43.40
N PHE A 78 19.35 20.45 -43.34
CA PHE A 78 18.45 19.94 -42.32
C PHE A 78 17.67 18.74 -42.84
N ARG A 79 17.20 17.86 -41.95
CA ARG A 79 16.38 16.68 -42.30
C ARG A 79 14.89 17.00 -42.41
N LYS A 80 14.54 18.26 -42.22
CA LYS A 80 13.21 18.87 -42.37
C LYS A 80 13.39 20.24 -43.01
N GLN A 81 12.33 20.74 -43.65
CA GLN A 81 12.29 22.13 -44.09
C GLN A 81 12.21 23.03 -42.86
N VAL A 82 13.13 23.98 -42.74
CA VAL A 82 13.20 24.90 -41.59
C VAL A 82 13.43 26.34 -42.03
N HIS A 83 12.94 27.26 -41.23
CA HIS A 83 13.28 28.68 -41.29
C HIS A 83 14.20 29.01 -40.12
N LEU A 84 15.43 29.41 -40.42
CA LEU A 84 16.45 29.72 -39.42
C LEU A 84 16.52 31.23 -39.22
N ALA A 85 16.06 31.69 -38.07
CA ALA A 85 16.14 33.08 -37.65
C ALA A 85 17.35 33.28 -36.72
N VAL A 86 18.11 34.35 -36.94
CA VAL A 86 19.19 34.79 -36.07
C VAL A 86 18.78 36.12 -35.44
N LEU A 87 18.94 36.23 -34.12
CA LEU A 87 18.64 37.46 -33.38
C LEU A 87 19.82 37.86 -32.49
N THR A 88 20.28 39.10 -32.61
CA THR A 88 21.11 39.73 -31.57
C THR A 88 20.26 40.65 -30.72
N VAL A 89 20.48 40.65 -29.40
CA VAL A 89 19.74 41.52 -28.46
C VAL A 89 20.72 42.50 -27.79
N PRO A 90 20.55 43.82 -27.94
CA PRO A 90 21.42 44.82 -27.34
C PRO A 90 21.13 45.04 -25.85
N GLY A 91 22.12 45.53 -25.11
CA GLY A 91 21.96 46.05 -23.75
C GLY A 91 22.50 45.15 -22.65
N GLU A 92 23.03 45.76 -21.58
CA GLU A 92 23.65 45.05 -20.45
C GLU A 92 22.63 44.45 -19.47
N ASP A 93 21.37 44.93 -19.47
CA ASP A 93 20.31 44.59 -18.51
C ASP A 93 19.42 43.39 -18.92
N VAL A 94 19.83 42.59 -19.91
CA VAL A 94 19.05 41.41 -20.31
C VAL A 94 19.16 40.32 -19.24
N SER A 95 18.25 40.33 -18.27
CA SER A 95 18.20 39.35 -17.16
C SER A 95 17.61 37.99 -17.57
N ASN A 96 16.74 37.94 -18.57
CA ASN A 96 16.23 36.71 -19.18
C ASN A 96 16.21 36.84 -20.71
N LEU A 97 17.05 36.06 -21.40
CA LEU A 97 17.10 36.09 -22.86
C LEU A 97 15.84 35.47 -23.49
N ASP A 98 15.19 34.52 -22.81
CA ASP A 98 13.97 33.87 -23.31
C ASP A 98 12.83 34.88 -23.44
N ASP A 99 12.67 35.73 -22.42
CA ASP A 99 11.64 36.78 -22.40
C ASP A 99 11.93 37.86 -23.46
N ALA A 100 13.20 38.27 -23.60
CA ALA A 100 13.61 39.27 -24.58
C ALA A 100 13.37 38.81 -26.03
N VAL A 101 13.65 37.55 -26.34
CA VAL A 101 13.40 36.97 -27.68
C VAL A 101 11.90 36.85 -27.94
N LEU A 102 11.10 36.48 -26.94
CA LEU A 102 9.65 36.44 -27.05
C LEU A 102 9.04 37.84 -27.23
N GLU A 103 9.56 38.84 -26.52
CA GLU A 103 9.13 40.22 -26.64
C GLU A 103 9.46 40.79 -28.03
N TYR A 104 10.66 40.53 -28.54
CA TYR A 104 11.07 40.89 -29.90
C TYR A 104 10.13 40.28 -30.93
N ALA A 105 9.90 38.96 -30.84
CA ALA A 105 9.03 38.22 -31.75
C ALA A 105 7.58 38.75 -31.81
N ARG A 106 7.10 39.36 -30.71
CA ARG A 106 5.75 39.95 -30.64
C ARG A 106 5.71 41.40 -31.13
N SER A 107 6.73 42.19 -30.82
CA SER A 107 6.78 43.61 -31.19
C SER A 107 7.12 43.83 -32.65
N HIS A 108 7.92 42.94 -33.26
CA HIS A 108 8.41 43.04 -34.64
C HIS A 108 7.73 42.01 -35.58
N ALA A 109 6.52 41.57 -35.23
CA ALA A 109 5.77 40.57 -36.01
C ALA A 109 5.48 41.01 -37.47
N SER A 110 5.57 42.31 -37.78
CA SER A 110 5.38 42.86 -39.14
C SER A 110 6.68 42.97 -39.94
N ASP A 111 7.84 42.85 -39.28
CA ASP A 111 9.17 43.08 -39.86
C ASP A 111 9.88 41.77 -40.23
N THR A 112 9.26 40.63 -39.92
CA THR A 112 9.79 39.29 -40.16
C THR A 112 9.14 38.63 -41.37
N ASP A 113 9.94 37.95 -42.19
CA ASP A 113 9.45 37.25 -43.41
C ASP A 113 8.51 36.09 -43.07
N VAL A 114 8.74 35.46 -41.91
CA VAL A 114 7.90 34.39 -41.35
C VAL A 114 7.52 34.81 -39.94
N PRO A 115 6.22 34.79 -39.55
CA PRO A 115 5.84 35.10 -38.18
C PRO A 115 6.52 34.15 -37.19
N TRP A 116 7.28 34.66 -36.22
CA TRP A 116 8.00 33.80 -35.27
C TRP A 116 7.06 33.14 -34.25
N VAL A 117 5.98 33.82 -33.87
CA VAL A 117 4.92 33.26 -33.01
C VAL A 117 3.85 32.61 -33.88
N SER A 118 3.43 31.39 -33.50
CA SER A 118 2.44 30.64 -34.26
C SER A 118 1.09 31.36 -34.33
N THR A 119 0.61 31.56 -35.56
CA THR A 119 -0.71 32.17 -35.84
C THR A 119 -1.87 31.27 -35.40
N SER A 120 -1.66 29.95 -35.39
CA SER A 120 -2.67 28.98 -34.96
C SER A 120 -2.68 28.77 -33.44
N ASN A 121 -1.53 28.92 -32.78
CA ASN A 121 -1.42 28.84 -31.33
C ASN A 121 -0.37 29.81 -30.78
N PRO A 122 -0.78 31.02 -30.33
CA PRO A 122 0.13 32.07 -29.86
C PRO A 122 0.98 31.73 -28.62
N LYS A 123 0.80 30.54 -28.05
CA LYS A 123 1.63 30.01 -26.96
C LYS A 123 2.92 29.34 -27.45
N TYR A 124 3.09 29.10 -28.75
CA TYR A 124 4.23 28.39 -29.30
C TYR A 124 4.92 29.19 -30.40
N TRP A 125 6.19 28.86 -30.64
CA TRP A 125 6.91 29.27 -31.85
C TRP A 125 6.27 28.65 -33.09
N SER A 126 6.37 29.32 -34.23
CA SER A 126 5.84 28.81 -35.50
C SER A 126 6.48 27.50 -35.93
N ASP A 127 5.69 26.66 -36.59
CA ASP A 127 6.18 25.40 -37.13
C ASP A 127 7.31 25.64 -38.15
N GLY A 128 8.33 24.80 -38.13
CA GLY A 128 9.53 24.91 -38.96
C GLY A 128 10.54 25.96 -38.48
N LEU A 129 10.25 26.74 -37.44
CA LEU A 129 11.12 27.81 -36.97
C LEU A 129 12.26 27.30 -36.09
N VAL A 130 13.48 27.81 -36.33
CA VAL A 130 14.63 27.65 -35.45
C VAL A 130 15.22 29.04 -35.22
N ILE A 131 15.21 29.53 -33.98
CA ILE A 131 15.79 30.81 -33.60
C ILE A 131 17.14 30.56 -32.90
N LEU A 132 18.18 31.23 -33.35
CA LEU A 132 19.49 31.28 -32.69
C LEU A 132 19.71 32.71 -32.18
N ALA A 133 19.72 32.88 -30.86
CA ALA A 133 19.78 34.19 -30.23
C ALA A 133 21.08 34.38 -29.43
N VAL A 134 21.63 35.59 -29.47
CA VAL A 134 22.75 35.99 -28.63
C VAL A 134 22.53 37.41 -28.09
N ALA A 135 22.78 37.62 -26.81
CA ALA A 135 22.90 38.95 -26.21
C ALA A 135 24.40 39.19 -25.93
N PRO A 136 25.11 39.95 -26.79
CA PRO A 136 26.56 40.14 -26.68
C PRO A 136 26.97 40.80 -25.35
N ASP A 137 26.23 41.84 -24.96
CA ASP A 137 26.54 42.67 -23.79
C ASP A 137 26.27 41.92 -22.47
N SER A 138 25.10 41.27 -22.34
CA SER A 138 24.76 40.46 -21.17
C SER A 138 25.35 39.04 -21.18
N ARG A 139 26.14 38.68 -22.21
CA ARG A 139 26.78 37.36 -22.39
C ARG A 139 25.85 36.17 -22.28
N LYS A 140 24.72 36.20 -22.99
CA LYS A 140 23.74 35.11 -23.04
C LYS A 140 23.55 34.57 -24.44
N VAL A 141 23.33 33.27 -24.54
CA VAL A 141 23.03 32.54 -25.78
C VAL A 141 21.74 31.74 -25.58
N GLY A 142 20.90 31.65 -26.59
CA GLY A 142 19.72 30.80 -26.56
C GLY A 142 19.39 30.20 -27.92
N CYS A 143 18.68 29.08 -27.90
CA CYS A 143 18.11 28.51 -29.12
C CYS A 143 16.65 28.08 -28.87
N TYR A 144 15.78 28.35 -29.85
CA TYR A 144 14.35 28.13 -29.73
C TYR A 144 13.79 27.46 -30.99
N PHE A 145 12.73 26.68 -30.82
CA PHE A 145 12.25 25.78 -31.87
C PHE A 145 10.72 25.75 -31.96
N GLY A 146 10.21 25.72 -33.18
CA GLY A 146 8.83 25.32 -33.48
C GLY A 146 8.52 23.92 -32.96
N GLU A 147 7.25 23.68 -32.61
CA GLU A 147 6.83 22.42 -31.97
C GLU A 147 7.12 21.16 -32.80
N ASP A 148 7.13 21.28 -34.12
CA ASP A 148 7.38 20.20 -35.07
C ASP A 148 8.88 19.93 -35.33
N VAL A 149 9.75 20.90 -35.04
CA VAL A 149 11.22 20.83 -35.21
C VAL A 149 11.98 20.80 -33.90
N LYS A 150 11.27 20.86 -32.76
CA LYS A 150 11.88 20.88 -31.43
C LYS A 150 12.78 19.70 -31.12
N VAL A 151 13.83 20.01 -30.37
CA VAL A 151 14.85 19.07 -29.92
C VAL A 151 14.67 18.79 -28.42
N MET A 152 15.39 17.81 -27.87
CA MET A 152 15.38 17.56 -26.41
C MET A 152 16.22 18.61 -25.69
N SER A 153 15.94 18.92 -24.42
CA SER A 153 16.69 19.93 -23.65
C SER A 153 18.21 19.68 -23.65
N SER A 154 18.65 18.42 -23.53
CA SER A 154 20.07 18.07 -23.60
C SER A 154 20.72 18.36 -24.97
N GLN A 155 19.92 18.45 -26.04
CA GLN A 155 20.36 18.81 -27.38
C GLN A 155 20.42 20.33 -27.54
N GLU A 156 19.55 21.08 -26.85
CA GLU A 156 19.61 22.56 -26.77
C GLU A 156 20.90 23.01 -26.09
N ASP A 157 21.24 22.39 -24.94
CA ASP A 157 22.51 22.62 -24.24
C ASP A 157 23.70 22.40 -25.17
N ASP A 158 23.69 21.28 -25.90
CA ASP A 158 24.72 20.89 -26.87
C ASP A 158 24.87 21.88 -28.04
N ILE A 159 23.77 22.52 -28.46
CA ILE A 159 23.74 23.56 -29.51
C ILE A 159 24.32 24.86 -28.96
N GLN A 160 23.93 25.27 -27.77
CA GLN A 160 24.44 26.49 -27.11
C GLN A 160 25.94 26.35 -26.80
N GLU A 161 26.36 25.22 -26.24
CA GLU A 161 27.76 24.92 -25.92
C GLU A 161 28.67 24.96 -27.14
N ALA A 162 28.17 24.60 -28.33
CA ALA A 162 28.95 24.66 -29.57
C ALA A 162 29.43 26.08 -29.94
N ALA A 163 28.81 27.12 -29.39
CA ALA A 163 29.10 28.52 -29.71
C ALA A 163 29.87 29.27 -28.62
N LYS A 164 29.83 28.79 -27.38
CA LYS A 164 30.34 29.53 -26.21
C LYS A 164 31.82 29.91 -26.31
N SER A 165 32.66 29.04 -26.90
CA SER A 165 34.08 29.36 -27.10
C SER A 165 34.28 30.55 -28.04
N GLN A 166 33.55 30.60 -29.15
CA GLN A 166 33.64 31.67 -30.14
C GLN A 166 33.05 32.97 -29.61
N PHE A 167 31.93 32.90 -28.89
CA PHE A 167 31.34 34.06 -28.22
C PHE A 167 32.26 34.66 -27.14
N ARG A 168 33.07 33.85 -26.43
CA ARG A 168 34.10 34.36 -25.51
C ARG A 168 35.20 35.14 -26.23
N GLU A 169 35.52 34.75 -27.46
CA GLU A 169 36.51 35.40 -28.32
C GLU A 169 35.92 36.58 -29.11
N LYS A 170 34.63 36.90 -28.91
CA LYS A 170 33.85 37.92 -29.65
C LYS A 170 33.68 37.60 -31.14
N ASP A 171 33.82 36.33 -31.52
CA ASP A 171 33.47 35.81 -32.85
C ASP A 171 31.98 35.43 -32.87
N TRP A 172 31.12 36.44 -33.02
CA TRP A 172 29.66 36.30 -32.99
C TRP A 172 29.14 35.52 -34.21
N ASP A 173 29.60 35.87 -35.41
CA ASP A 173 29.23 35.17 -36.65
C ASP A 173 29.64 33.69 -36.59
N GLY A 174 30.86 33.40 -36.15
CA GLY A 174 31.34 32.03 -36.04
C GLY A 174 30.57 31.21 -35.02
N GLY A 175 30.24 31.79 -33.85
CA GLY A 175 29.43 31.11 -32.84
C GLY A 175 28.04 30.73 -33.36
N LEU A 176 27.36 31.65 -34.04
CA LEU A 176 26.03 31.41 -34.63
C LEU A 176 26.07 30.34 -35.74
N VAL A 177 27.12 30.31 -36.56
CA VAL A 177 27.33 29.23 -37.55
C VAL A 177 27.53 27.87 -36.86
N SER A 178 28.25 27.81 -35.74
CA SER A 178 28.45 26.58 -34.97
C SER A 178 27.14 26.07 -34.35
N MET A 179 26.30 26.97 -33.81
CA MET A 179 24.95 26.60 -33.35
C MET A 179 24.10 26.03 -34.49
N GLY A 180 24.09 26.70 -35.65
CA GLY A 180 23.36 26.25 -36.84
C GLY A 180 23.82 24.86 -37.29
N LYS A 181 25.13 24.65 -37.42
CA LYS A 181 25.71 23.35 -37.79
C LYS A 181 25.37 22.25 -36.80
N LYS A 182 25.40 22.53 -35.50
CA LYS A 182 25.02 21.54 -34.47
C LYS A 182 23.52 21.23 -34.53
N SER A 183 22.68 22.22 -34.81
CA SER A 183 21.23 22.06 -34.97
C SER A 183 20.86 21.08 -36.09
N THR A 184 21.60 21.07 -37.21
CA THR A 184 21.39 20.10 -38.31
C THR A 184 21.46 18.63 -37.88
N LYS A 185 22.19 18.32 -36.81
CA LYS A 185 22.36 16.94 -36.30
C LYS A 185 21.14 16.44 -35.55
N TYR A 186 20.33 17.36 -35.01
CA TYR A 186 19.23 17.05 -34.10
C TYR A 186 17.86 17.33 -34.72
N VAL A 187 17.72 18.46 -35.42
CA VAL A 187 16.47 18.87 -36.06
C VAL A 187 16.10 17.90 -37.18
N GLY A 188 14.90 17.31 -37.08
CA GLY A 188 14.39 16.31 -38.03
C GLY A 188 14.95 14.90 -37.86
N LYS A 189 15.71 14.61 -36.80
CA LYS A 189 16.09 13.22 -36.45
C LYS A 189 14.86 12.51 -35.86
N PRO A 190 14.47 11.30 -36.36
CA PRO A 190 13.43 10.53 -35.70
C PRO A 190 13.83 10.31 -34.24
N ARG A 191 12.91 10.59 -33.29
CA ARG A 191 13.10 10.22 -31.88
C ARG A 191 13.57 8.76 -31.87
N SER A 192 14.71 8.51 -31.21
CA SER A 192 15.44 7.23 -31.10
C SER A 192 14.66 6.01 -31.61
N ASP A 193 15.22 5.33 -32.64
CA ASP A 193 14.78 4.04 -33.21
C ASP A 193 13.49 3.49 -32.58
N LEU A 194 12.33 3.67 -33.23
CA LEU A 194 10.99 3.34 -32.69
C LEU A 194 10.96 1.97 -31.98
N ARG A 195 11.75 1.02 -32.47
CA ARG A 195 11.94 -0.31 -31.86
C ARG A 195 12.64 -0.26 -30.49
N ALA A 196 13.67 0.56 -30.32
CA ALA A 196 14.32 0.79 -29.03
C ALA A 196 13.37 1.44 -28.00
N PHE A 197 12.56 2.41 -28.42
CA PHE A 197 11.52 2.99 -27.57
C PHE A 197 10.45 1.95 -27.18
N LEU A 198 9.94 1.19 -28.15
CA LEU A 198 8.96 0.12 -27.89
C LEU A 198 9.54 -0.97 -26.98
N LEU A 199 10.83 -1.30 -27.11
CA LEU A 199 11.50 -2.25 -26.22
C LEU A 199 11.53 -1.72 -24.78
N GLN A 200 11.92 -0.46 -24.58
CA GLN A 200 11.94 0.15 -23.25
C GLN A 200 10.56 0.13 -22.57
N VAL A 201 9.48 0.39 -23.32
CA VAL A 201 8.11 0.37 -22.79
C VAL A 201 7.59 -1.06 -22.56
N SER A 202 8.03 -2.04 -23.37
CA SER A 202 7.56 -3.42 -23.27
C SER A 202 7.96 -4.13 -21.97
N PHE A 203 9.12 -3.81 -21.38
CA PHE A 203 9.58 -4.44 -20.13
C PHE A 203 8.64 -4.16 -18.93
N PRO A 204 8.26 -2.89 -18.65
CA PRO A 204 7.23 -2.60 -17.65
C PRO A 204 5.90 -3.31 -17.92
N VAL A 205 5.45 -3.35 -19.18
CA VAL A 205 4.22 -4.03 -19.59
C VAL A 205 4.27 -5.53 -19.30
N ALA A 206 5.40 -6.18 -19.60
CA ALA A 206 5.64 -7.58 -19.27
C ALA A 206 5.63 -7.84 -17.76
N GLY A 207 6.21 -6.92 -16.97
CA GLY A 207 6.17 -6.96 -15.51
C GLY A 207 4.74 -6.95 -14.97
N ILE A 208 3.87 -6.08 -15.50
CA ILE A 208 2.45 -6.03 -15.14
C ILE A 208 1.74 -7.33 -15.51
N GLY A 209 1.99 -7.88 -16.71
CA GLY A 209 1.43 -9.15 -17.15
C GLY A 209 1.80 -10.32 -16.23
N ALA A 210 3.07 -10.42 -15.85
CA ALA A 210 3.58 -11.46 -14.96
C ALA A 210 2.98 -11.34 -13.55
N ALA A 211 2.95 -10.12 -12.99
CA ALA A 211 2.33 -9.85 -11.69
C ALA A 211 0.83 -10.19 -11.70
N GLY A 212 0.11 -9.81 -12.76
CA GLY A 212 -1.31 -10.10 -12.93
C GLY A 212 -1.60 -11.60 -12.95
N ILE A 213 -0.86 -12.37 -13.75
CA ILE A 213 -0.96 -13.85 -13.78
C ILE A 213 -0.64 -14.44 -12.40
N GLY A 214 0.45 -13.98 -11.77
CA GLY A 214 0.85 -14.45 -10.44
C GLY A 214 -0.24 -14.26 -9.39
N VAL A 215 -0.81 -13.06 -9.30
CA VAL A 215 -1.93 -12.75 -8.39
C VAL A 215 -3.17 -13.58 -8.72
N TYR A 216 -3.50 -13.73 -10.00
CA TYR A 216 -4.66 -14.52 -10.44
C TYR A 216 -4.54 -16.00 -10.06
N LEU A 217 -3.39 -16.62 -10.34
CA LEU A 217 -3.13 -18.01 -9.99
C LEU A 217 -3.07 -18.22 -8.47
N TRP A 218 -2.38 -17.33 -7.76
CA TRP A 218 -2.31 -17.35 -6.30
C TRP A 218 -3.71 -17.30 -5.66
N ARG A 219 -4.61 -16.44 -6.16
CA ARG A 219 -6.00 -16.35 -5.67
C ARG A 219 -6.75 -17.67 -5.81
N GLY A 220 -6.64 -18.35 -6.96
CA GLY A 220 -7.33 -19.62 -7.19
C GLY A 220 -6.77 -20.76 -6.34
N LEU A 221 -5.44 -20.85 -6.23
CA LEU A 221 -4.78 -21.84 -5.36
C LEU A 221 -5.12 -21.61 -3.89
N MET A 222 -5.13 -20.35 -3.43
CA MET A 222 -5.48 -20.02 -2.06
C MET A 222 -6.95 -20.30 -1.77
N ALA A 223 -7.85 -20.07 -2.73
CA ALA A 223 -9.27 -20.44 -2.59
C ALA A 223 -9.43 -21.95 -2.37
N ARG A 224 -8.69 -22.77 -3.12
CA ARG A 224 -8.69 -24.23 -2.96
C ARG A 224 -8.14 -24.67 -1.60
N ARG A 225 -7.02 -24.09 -1.14
CA ARG A 225 -6.46 -24.37 0.19
C ARG A 225 -7.45 -24.01 1.31
N ARG A 226 -8.02 -22.80 1.25
CA ARG A 226 -9.03 -22.30 2.21
C ARG A 226 -10.27 -23.18 2.27
N ALA A 227 -10.77 -23.64 1.12
CA ALA A 227 -11.91 -24.55 1.07
C ALA A 227 -11.56 -25.94 1.65
N GLY A 228 -10.34 -26.44 1.43
CA GLY A 228 -9.87 -27.67 2.05
C GLY A 228 -9.77 -27.57 3.58
N GLU A 229 -9.26 -26.44 4.10
CA GLU A 229 -9.28 -26.12 5.53
C GLU A 229 -10.72 -26.05 6.07
N ALA A 230 -11.60 -25.33 5.36
CA ALA A 230 -13.00 -25.21 5.73
C ALA A 230 -13.69 -26.58 5.81
N LEU A 231 -13.43 -27.46 4.83
CA LEU A 231 -14.01 -28.79 4.79
C LEU A 231 -13.55 -29.63 5.98
N ARG A 232 -12.26 -29.55 6.37
CA ARG A 232 -11.75 -30.27 7.54
C ARG A 232 -12.47 -29.86 8.83
N HIS A 233 -12.56 -28.55 9.10
CA HIS A 233 -13.29 -28.06 10.28
C HIS A 233 -14.77 -28.43 10.22
N TYR A 234 -15.41 -28.32 9.05
CA TYR A 234 -16.80 -28.74 8.90
C TYR A 234 -17.00 -30.24 9.15
N THR A 235 -16.11 -31.11 8.64
CA THR A 235 -16.21 -32.56 8.87
C THR A 235 -16.00 -32.95 10.33
N GLN A 236 -15.12 -32.23 11.04
CA GLN A 236 -14.89 -32.43 12.46
C GLN A 236 -16.16 -32.04 13.24
N VAL A 237 -16.68 -30.83 13.03
CA VAL A 237 -17.95 -30.37 13.62
C VAL A 237 -19.11 -31.31 13.30
N ALA A 238 -19.25 -31.78 12.06
CA ALA A 238 -20.34 -32.67 11.68
C ALA A 238 -20.25 -34.06 12.34
N HIS A 239 -19.03 -34.53 12.62
CA HIS A 239 -18.81 -35.78 13.35
C HIS A 239 -19.14 -35.61 14.83
N ASP A 240 -18.67 -34.50 15.43
CA ASP A 240 -18.74 -34.26 16.86
C ASP A 240 -20.05 -33.60 17.30
N TYR A 241 -20.88 -33.12 16.38
CA TYR A 241 -22.18 -32.46 16.65
C TYR A 241 -23.06 -33.20 17.67
N ARG A 242 -23.14 -34.54 17.56
CA ARG A 242 -23.92 -35.35 18.52
C ARG A 242 -23.27 -35.42 19.90
N ALA A 243 -21.94 -35.37 19.98
CA ALA A 243 -21.23 -35.24 21.23
C ALA A 243 -21.47 -33.84 21.82
N THR A 244 -21.35 -32.78 21.02
CA THR A 244 -21.65 -31.39 21.41
C THR A 244 -23.04 -31.26 22.02
N GLU A 245 -24.08 -31.84 21.40
CA GLU A 245 -25.45 -31.78 21.91
C GLU A 245 -25.58 -32.47 23.28
N ARG A 246 -24.89 -33.60 23.49
CA ARG A 246 -24.82 -34.27 24.80
C ARG A 246 -24.07 -33.45 25.85
N HIS A 247 -23.02 -32.72 25.45
CA HIS A 247 -22.32 -31.79 26.36
C HIS A 247 -23.23 -30.62 26.72
N ALA A 248 -23.89 -30.00 25.75
CA ALA A 248 -24.80 -28.87 25.95
C ALA A 248 -25.96 -29.21 26.90
N GLN A 249 -26.54 -30.41 26.80
CA GLN A 249 -27.60 -30.88 27.71
C GLN A 249 -27.16 -31.01 29.18
N ARG A 250 -25.84 -31.12 29.43
CA ARG A 250 -25.26 -31.24 30.76
C ARG A 250 -24.74 -29.92 31.32
N ILE A 251 -24.83 -28.81 30.58
CA ILE A 251 -24.40 -27.50 31.07
C ILE A 251 -25.46 -26.98 32.05
N PRO A 252 -25.10 -26.64 33.30
CA PRO A 252 -26.05 -26.05 34.24
C PRO A 252 -26.43 -24.64 33.77
N THR A 253 -27.70 -24.45 33.38
CA THR A 253 -28.22 -23.16 32.89
C THR A 253 -28.58 -22.17 34.00
N GLU A 254 -28.59 -22.62 35.24
CA GLU A 254 -28.90 -21.80 36.42
C GLU A 254 -27.72 -20.88 36.79
N GLU A 255 -26.52 -21.20 36.29
CA GLU A 255 -25.28 -20.44 36.52
C GLU A 255 -25.02 -19.42 35.39
N PRO A 256 -24.52 -18.20 35.69
CA PRO A 256 -24.31 -17.14 34.69
C PRO A 256 -23.43 -17.56 33.50
N HIS A 257 -22.32 -18.26 33.77
CA HIS A 257 -21.38 -18.72 32.73
C HIS A 257 -21.98 -19.83 31.87
N GLY A 258 -22.73 -20.76 32.48
CA GLY A 258 -23.45 -21.80 31.74
C GLY A 258 -24.55 -21.24 30.84
N ALA A 259 -25.32 -20.26 31.34
CA ALA A 259 -26.32 -19.54 30.56
C ALA A 259 -25.71 -18.78 29.38
N GLN A 260 -24.55 -18.13 29.58
CA GLN A 260 -23.80 -17.46 28.51
C GLN A 260 -23.38 -18.43 27.39
N VAL A 261 -22.81 -19.57 27.76
CA VAL A 261 -22.40 -20.59 26.77
C VAL A 261 -23.60 -21.17 26.05
N MET A 262 -24.73 -21.37 26.73
CA MET A 262 -25.96 -21.83 26.09
C MET A 262 -26.55 -20.81 25.12
N ALA A 263 -26.41 -19.50 25.36
CA ALA A 263 -26.76 -18.48 24.38
C ALA A 263 -25.87 -18.59 23.12
N ARG A 264 -24.56 -18.80 23.29
CA ARG A 264 -23.63 -19.04 22.17
C ARG A 264 -23.97 -20.33 21.42
N TYR A 265 -24.36 -21.40 22.12
CA TYR A 265 -24.77 -22.66 21.53
C TYR A 265 -26.07 -22.56 20.71
N ARG A 266 -27.03 -21.71 21.10
CA ARG A 266 -28.23 -21.46 20.26
C ARG A 266 -27.83 -20.84 18.92
N TRP A 267 -26.96 -19.83 18.94
CA TRP A 267 -26.40 -19.25 17.73
C TRP A 267 -25.61 -20.29 16.89
N PHE A 268 -24.85 -21.18 17.53
CA PHE A 268 -24.14 -22.28 16.87
C PHE A 268 -25.09 -23.16 16.05
N ARG A 269 -26.22 -23.55 16.65
CA ARG A 269 -27.22 -24.40 15.98
C ARG A 269 -27.77 -23.73 14.72
N ASP A 270 -28.15 -22.47 14.82
CA ASP A 270 -28.67 -21.69 13.69
C ASP A 270 -27.60 -21.52 12.59
N GLU A 271 -26.35 -21.19 12.97
CA GLU A 271 -25.26 -21.02 12.02
C GLU A 271 -24.81 -22.35 11.40
N TYR A 272 -24.90 -23.47 12.10
CA TYR A 272 -24.60 -24.80 11.55
C TYR A 272 -25.58 -25.17 10.41
N GLU A 273 -26.88 -24.88 10.59
CA GLU A 273 -27.88 -25.09 9.53
C GLU A 273 -27.61 -24.19 8.32
N ASN A 274 -27.34 -22.90 8.56
CA ASN A 274 -27.00 -21.94 7.51
C ASN A 274 -25.70 -22.31 6.78
N LEU A 275 -24.70 -22.80 7.51
CA LEU A 275 -23.43 -23.25 6.96
C LEU A 275 -23.62 -24.51 6.11
N THR A 276 -24.48 -25.43 6.54
CA THR A 276 -24.82 -26.63 5.76
C THR A 276 -25.46 -26.26 4.43
N ARG A 277 -26.41 -25.32 4.41
CA ARG A 277 -26.98 -24.76 3.17
C ARG A 277 -25.91 -24.06 2.33
N SER A 278 -25.04 -23.28 2.94
CA SER A 278 -23.96 -22.57 2.25
C SER A 278 -22.95 -23.54 1.61
N TRP A 279 -22.67 -24.69 2.24
CA TRP A 279 -21.86 -25.75 1.66
C TRP A 279 -22.56 -26.45 0.49
N GLN A 280 -23.88 -26.68 0.59
CA GLN A 280 -24.68 -27.21 -0.52
C GLN A 280 -24.65 -26.25 -1.73
N ASP A 281 -24.83 -24.95 -1.50
CA ASP A 281 -24.76 -23.90 -2.53
C ASP A 281 -23.34 -23.67 -3.08
N PHE A 282 -22.31 -23.93 -2.28
CA PHE A 282 -20.92 -23.88 -2.72
C PHE A 282 -20.59 -25.05 -3.66
N GLY A 283 -21.25 -26.19 -3.46
CA GLY A 283 -21.10 -27.39 -4.28
C GLY A 283 -19.67 -27.94 -4.28
N SER A 284 -19.29 -28.60 -5.38
CA SER A 284 -17.95 -29.16 -5.58
C SER A 284 -17.23 -28.47 -6.77
N PRO A 285 -16.60 -27.31 -6.55
CA PRO A 285 -15.91 -26.58 -7.61
C PRO A 285 -14.79 -27.43 -8.25
N ARG A 286 -14.78 -27.50 -9.58
CA ARG A 286 -13.78 -28.26 -10.36
C ARG A 286 -12.93 -27.34 -11.22
N GLY A 287 -11.65 -27.71 -11.40
CA GLY A 287 -10.73 -27.07 -12.37
C GLY A 287 -10.67 -25.54 -12.28
N THR A 288 -11.08 -24.86 -13.36
CA THR A 288 -10.96 -23.41 -13.53
C THR A 288 -11.99 -22.62 -12.71
N GLN A 289 -13.01 -23.26 -12.13
CA GLN A 289 -13.97 -22.59 -11.23
C GLN A 289 -13.28 -21.99 -9.99
N TRP A 290 -12.16 -22.56 -9.55
CA TRP A 290 -11.39 -22.06 -8.41
C TRP A 290 -10.87 -20.63 -8.61
N PHE A 291 -10.69 -20.21 -9.86
CA PHE A 291 -10.12 -18.90 -10.22
C PHE A 291 -11.19 -17.82 -10.45
N GLY A 292 -12.46 -18.11 -10.12
CA GLY A 292 -13.53 -17.11 -10.12
C GLY A 292 -13.26 -15.97 -9.14
N LEU A 293 -13.64 -14.74 -9.50
CA LEU A 293 -13.34 -13.52 -8.73
C LEU A 293 -13.84 -13.57 -7.27
N SER A 294 -15.02 -14.16 -7.05
CA SER A 294 -15.67 -14.31 -5.74
C SER A 294 -15.25 -15.58 -5.00
N MET A 295 -14.53 -16.50 -5.64
CA MET A 295 -14.28 -17.84 -5.11
C MET A 295 -13.42 -17.83 -3.85
N LEU A 296 -12.36 -17.03 -3.86
CA LEU A 296 -11.52 -16.83 -2.67
C LEU A 296 -12.33 -16.24 -1.51
N ARG A 297 -13.21 -15.27 -1.78
CA ARG A 297 -14.05 -14.66 -0.75
C ARG A 297 -15.02 -15.68 -0.15
N ARG A 298 -15.74 -16.43 -0.99
CA ARG A 298 -16.66 -17.50 -0.56
C ARG A 298 -15.94 -18.60 0.24
N ALA A 299 -14.81 -19.10 -0.25
CA ALA A 299 -14.02 -20.11 0.45
C ALA A 299 -13.46 -19.61 1.80
N THR A 300 -13.07 -18.33 1.86
CA THR A 300 -12.59 -17.72 3.10
C THR A 300 -13.71 -17.52 4.11
N ASP A 301 -14.90 -17.14 3.64
CA ASP A 301 -16.11 -17.02 4.46
C ASP A 301 -16.52 -18.37 5.04
N LEU A 302 -16.63 -19.41 4.20
CA LEU A 302 -16.89 -20.78 4.65
C LEU A 302 -15.86 -21.27 5.66
N ARG A 303 -14.56 -21.02 5.42
CA ARG A 303 -13.50 -21.38 6.37
C ARG A 303 -13.69 -20.69 7.71
N ARG A 304 -13.94 -19.37 7.70
CA ARG A 304 -14.12 -18.59 8.92
C ARG A 304 -15.30 -19.09 9.74
N ARG A 305 -16.44 -19.36 9.09
CA ARG A 305 -17.64 -19.88 9.75
C ARG A 305 -17.44 -21.29 10.26
N SER A 306 -16.83 -22.18 9.47
CA SER A 306 -16.55 -23.57 9.89
C SER A 306 -15.60 -23.61 11.09
N ALA A 307 -14.54 -22.80 11.10
CA ALA A 307 -13.63 -22.69 12.24
C ALA A 307 -14.31 -22.06 13.48
N ALA A 308 -15.23 -21.11 13.29
CA ALA A 308 -16.00 -20.55 14.40
C ALA A 308 -16.96 -21.56 15.03
N LEU A 309 -17.49 -22.50 14.25
CA LEU A 309 -18.28 -23.62 14.79
C LEU A 309 -17.39 -24.62 15.54
N ASP A 310 -16.28 -25.05 14.95
CA ASP A 310 -15.30 -25.98 15.58
C ASP A 310 -14.87 -25.49 16.97
N THR A 311 -14.45 -24.24 17.05
CA THR A 311 -14.06 -23.61 18.32
C THR A 311 -15.22 -23.48 19.31
N LEU A 312 -16.46 -23.32 18.86
CA LEU A 312 -17.63 -23.23 19.74
C LEU A 312 -18.07 -24.61 20.26
N ASP A 313 -17.85 -25.67 19.50
CA ASP A 313 -17.95 -27.05 19.99
C ASP A 313 -16.99 -27.28 21.16
N ASP A 314 -15.71 -26.89 20.99
CA ASP A 314 -14.70 -26.98 22.06
C ASP A 314 -15.11 -26.18 23.31
N VAL A 315 -15.72 -25.00 23.16
CA VAL A 315 -16.24 -24.22 24.30
C VAL A 315 -17.33 -24.98 25.04
N VAL A 316 -18.29 -25.57 24.33
CA VAL A 316 -19.39 -26.34 24.92
C VAL A 316 -18.84 -27.56 25.65
N ALA A 317 -17.90 -28.28 25.04
CA ALA A 317 -17.21 -29.42 25.63
C ALA A 317 -16.41 -29.03 26.89
N ASN A 318 -15.60 -27.98 26.81
CA ASN A 318 -14.82 -27.45 27.93
C ASN A 318 -15.73 -26.99 29.08
N THR A 319 -16.83 -26.32 28.77
CA THR A 319 -17.80 -25.83 29.77
C THR A 319 -18.50 -26.98 30.47
N ALA A 320 -19.03 -27.95 29.72
CA ALA A 320 -19.67 -29.12 30.30
C ALA A 320 -18.70 -29.93 31.16
N THR A 321 -17.45 -30.09 30.69
CA THR A 321 -16.42 -30.85 31.41
C THR A 321 -16.00 -30.13 32.69
N PHE A 322 -15.77 -28.82 32.62
CA PHE A 322 -15.32 -28.02 33.76
C PHE A 322 -16.41 -27.82 34.81
N LEU A 323 -17.61 -27.42 34.42
CA LEU A 323 -18.70 -27.14 35.37
C LEU A 323 -19.21 -28.39 36.08
N ASN A 324 -19.14 -29.55 35.43
CA ASN A 324 -19.50 -30.83 36.06
C ASN A 324 -18.31 -31.53 36.75
N GLN A 325 -17.10 -30.95 36.73
CA GLN A 325 -15.88 -31.57 37.26
C GLN A 325 -15.63 -32.99 36.67
N ASP A 326 -15.93 -33.15 35.38
CA ASP A 326 -15.69 -34.40 34.66
C ASP A 326 -14.18 -34.63 34.43
N ARG A 327 -13.80 -35.86 34.06
CA ARG A 327 -12.42 -36.19 33.70
C ARG A 327 -11.90 -35.25 32.58
N GLY A 328 -10.81 -34.54 32.84
CA GLY A 328 -10.23 -33.55 31.92
C GLY A 328 -10.57 -32.10 32.23
N TRP A 329 -11.27 -31.83 33.34
CA TRP A 329 -11.55 -30.48 33.83
C TRP A 329 -10.27 -29.64 34.01
N GLU A 330 -9.13 -30.27 34.33
CA GLU A 330 -7.84 -29.59 34.49
C GLU A 330 -7.38 -28.91 33.20
N GLN A 331 -7.63 -29.55 32.05
CA GLN A 331 -7.25 -29.01 30.74
C GLN A 331 -8.15 -27.83 30.35
N ALA A 332 -9.45 -27.94 30.61
CA ALA A 332 -10.40 -26.84 30.40
C ALA A 332 -10.05 -25.65 31.31
N TRP A 333 -9.72 -25.91 32.57
CA TRP A 333 -9.26 -24.89 33.52
C TRP A 333 -7.95 -24.22 33.11
N TYR A 334 -6.98 -25.01 32.63
CA TYR A 334 -5.72 -24.48 32.12
C TYR A 334 -5.94 -23.56 30.90
N ASN A 335 -6.83 -23.95 29.99
CA ASN A 335 -7.21 -23.12 28.85
C ASN A 335 -7.85 -21.80 29.29
N GLU A 336 -8.69 -21.86 30.33
CA GLU A 336 -9.45 -20.74 30.88
C GLU A 336 -8.60 -19.71 31.63
N GLN A 337 -7.50 -20.15 32.25
CA GLN A 337 -6.51 -19.27 32.90
C GLN A 337 -5.63 -18.51 31.89
N GLY A 338 -5.49 -19.03 30.66
CA GLY A 338 -4.61 -18.50 29.62
C GLY A 338 -4.73 -16.99 29.38
N PRO A 339 -5.95 -16.44 29.13
CA PRO A 339 -6.14 -15.01 28.95
C PRO A 339 -5.67 -14.16 30.13
N ALA A 340 -5.94 -14.60 31.37
CA ALA A 340 -5.52 -13.87 32.57
C ALA A 340 -3.99 -13.87 32.70
N LEU A 341 -3.33 -14.99 32.41
CA LEU A 341 -1.87 -15.09 32.44
C LEU A 341 -1.21 -14.23 31.35
N GLU A 342 -1.78 -14.19 30.14
CA GLU A 342 -1.33 -13.30 29.05
C GLU A 342 -1.49 -11.81 29.43
N ASP A 343 -2.60 -11.46 30.10
CA ASP A 343 -2.85 -10.09 30.57
C ASP A 343 -1.91 -9.66 31.70
N LEU A 344 -1.62 -10.56 32.66
CA LEU A 344 -0.62 -10.32 33.70
C LEU A 344 0.79 -10.13 33.12
N GLN A 345 1.17 -10.91 32.11
CA GLN A 345 2.42 -10.72 31.37
C GLN A 345 2.46 -9.36 30.65
N ALA A 346 1.36 -8.97 30.00
CA ALA A 346 1.27 -7.68 29.34
C ALA A 346 1.39 -6.53 30.35
N LEU A 347 0.77 -6.65 31.53
CA LEU A 347 0.93 -5.68 32.62
C LEU A 347 2.37 -5.55 33.10
N LEU A 348 3.11 -6.65 33.27
CA LEU A 348 4.55 -6.56 33.58
C LEU A 348 5.35 -5.90 32.46
N THR A 349 4.98 -6.15 31.21
CA THR A 349 5.60 -5.49 30.05
C THR A 349 5.37 -3.98 30.10
N LEU A 350 4.17 -3.53 30.50
CA LEU A 350 3.88 -2.12 30.71
C LEU A 350 4.76 -1.53 31.82
N CYS A 351 4.85 -2.19 32.98
CA CYS A 351 5.72 -1.76 34.07
C CYS A 351 7.18 -1.60 33.61
N HIS A 352 7.72 -2.61 32.91
CA HIS A 352 9.08 -2.56 32.39
C HIS A 352 9.29 -1.38 31.43
N LYS A 353 8.34 -1.10 30.54
CA LYS A 353 8.43 0.04 29.61
C LYS A 353 8.43 1.37 30.36
N ILE A 354 7.58 1.54 31.36
CA ILE A 354 7.53 2.74 32.20
C ILE A 354 8.86 2.92 32.94
N ASP A 355 9.37 1.87 33.61
CA ASP A 355 10.63 1.93 34.35
C ASP A 355 11.82 2.25 33.42
N SER A 356 11.86 1.61 32.25
CA SER A 356 12.94 1.80 31.26
C SER A 356 12.98 3.21 30.67
N SER A 357 11.87 3.96 30.75
CA SER A 357 11.84 5.33 30.26
C SER A 357 12.77 6.26 31.05
N GLY A 358 13.05 5.93 32.31
CA GLY A 358 13.94 6.66 33.24
C GLY A 358 13.56 8.12 33.52
N ARG A 359 12.48 8.62 32.91
CA ARG A 359 12.07 10.03 32.89
C ARG A 359 10.80 10.28 33.69
N LEU A 360 10.03 9.24 33.96
CA LEU A 360 8.74 9.34 34.65
C LEU A 360 8.92 9.00 36.14
N PRO A 361 8.42 9.84 37.07
CA PRO A 361 8.46 9.55 38.51
C PRO A 361 7.36 8.55 38.90
N VAL A 362 7.25 7.44 38.18
CA VAL A 362 6.21 6.41 38.39
C VAL A 362 6.83 5.18 39.05
N ASN A 363 6.32 4.81 40.23
CA ASN A 363 6.73 3.59 40.91
C ASN A 363 5.83 2.41 40.48
N THR A 364 6.40 1.42 39.79
CA THR A 364 5.68 0.22 39.33
C THR A 364 5.76 -0.98 40.28
N MET A 365 6.47 -0.86 41.41
CA MET A 365 6.67 -1.98 42.36
C MET A 365 5.35 -2.53 42.89
N GLY A 366 4.42 -1.66 43.29
CA GLY A 366 3.11 -2.09 43.78
C GLY A 366 2.31 -2.88 42.73
N THR A 367 2.38 -2.48 41.46
CA THR A 367 1.75 -3.23 40.36
C THR A 367 2.42 -4.59 40.14
N ARG A 368 3.75 -4.68 40.23
CA ARG A 368 4.48 -5.95 40.12
C ARG A 368 4.14 -6.91 41.26
N GLU A 369 3.97 -6.39 42.48
CA GLU A 369 3.52 -7.19 43.64
C GLU A 369 2.10 -7.72 43.45
N LYS A 370 1.17 -6.88 42.93
CA LYS A 370 -0.18 -7.32 42.57
C LYS A 370 -0.15 -8.42 41.52
N VAL A 371 0.69 -8.30 40.48
CA VAL A 371 0.84 -9.36 39.47
C VAL A 371 1.32 -10.67 40.11
N ARG A 372 2.31 -10.61 41.01
CA ARG A 372 2.78 -11.80 41.74
C ARG A 372 1.65 -12.42 42.57
N TRP A 373 0.89 -11.60 43.29
CA TRP A 373 -0.26 -12.06 44.08
C TRP A 373 -1.33 -12.72 43.20
N PHE A 374 -1.71 -12.11 42.06
CA PHE A 374 -2.67 -12.71 41.14
C PHE A 374 -2.17 -14.03 40.55
N HIS A 375 -0.88 -14.11 40.19
CA HIS A 375 -0.28 -15.34 39.69
C HIS A 375 -0.29 -16.47 40.76
N GLU A 376 0.04 -16.14 42.02
CA GLU A 376 -0.06 -17.08 43.15
C GLU A 376 -1.51 -17.50 43.41
N ARG A 377 -2.47 -16.56 43.32
CA ARG A 377 -3.91 -16.85 43.47
C ARG A 377 -4.42 -17.83 42.42
N LEU A 378 -4.04 -17.68 41.15
CA LEU A 378 -4.37 -18.61 40.06
C LEU A 378 -3.90 -20.03 40.35
N TYR A 379 -2.66 -20.16 40.84
CA TYR A 379 -2.10 -21.45 41.25
C TYR A 379 -2.88 -22.08 42.42
N HIS A 380 -3.21 -21.29 43.45
CA HIS A 380 -4.00 -21.77 44.58
C HIS A 380 -5.41 -22.18 44.20
N MET A 381 -6.08 -21.44 43.30
CA MET A 381 -7.40 -21.84 42.79
C MET A 381 -7.37 -23.20 42.10
N THR A 382 -6.31 -23.50 41.35
CA THR A 382 -6.14 -24.82 40.73
C THR A 382 -6.08 -25.94 41.79
N MET A 383 -5.36 -25.70 42.89
CA MET A 383 -5.29 -26.63 44.02
C MET A 383 -6.64 -26.74 44.75
N ASP A 384 -7.34 -25.64 44.96
CA ASP A 384 -8.64 -25.63 45.64
C ASP A 384 -9.73 -26.29 44.80
N LEU A 385 -9.71 -26.14 43.48
CA LEU A 385 -10.56 -26.88 42.54
C LEU A 385 -10.28 -28.38 42.64
N SER A 386 -9.01 -28.79 42.60
CA SER A 386 -8.65 -30.21 42.69
C SER A 386 -9.04 -30.85 44.04
N ALA A 387 -9.06 -30.05 45.10
CA ALA A 387 -9.47 -30.47 46.44
C ALA A 387 -10.99 -30.36 46.67
N GLY A 388 -11.76 -29.89 45.69
CA GLY A 388 -13.21 -29.63 45.82
C GLY A 388 -13.57 -28.52 46.81
N ARG A 389 -12.61 -27.67 47.18
CA ARG A 389 -12.81 -26.52 48.09
C ARG A 389 -13.35 -25.29 47.38
N LEU A 390 -13.11 -25.19 46.07
CA LEU A 390 -13.60 -24.11 45.21
C LEU A 390 -14.50 -24.74 44.14
N GLN A 391 -15.71 -24.21 43.97
CA GLN A 391 -16.60 -24.67 42.90
C GLN A 391 -16.18 -24.10 41.54
N PRO A 392 -16.41 -24.81 40.42
CA PRO A 392 -16.08 -24.33 39.08
C PRO A 392 -16.64 -22.94 38.76
N SER A 393 -17.91 -22.68 39.08
CA SER A 393 -18.56 -21.37 38.83
C SER A 393 -17.87 -20.25 39.62
N GLN A 394 -17.57 -20.49 40.90
CA GLN A 394 -16.85 -19.55 41.76
C GLN A 394 -15.43 -19.27 41.26
N ALA A 395 -14.78 -20.25 40.64
CA ALA A 395 -13.45 -20.06 40.05
C ALA A 395 -13.50 -19.18 38.79
N LEU A 396 -14.55 -19.30 37.97
CA LEU A 396 -14.77 -18.39 36.82
C LEU A 396 -15.05 -16.96 37.28
N ASP A 397 -15.84 -16.79 38.34
CA ASP A 397 -16.11 -15.47 38.92
C ASP A 397 -14.85 -14.83 39.50
N GLU A 398 -14.00 -15.61 40.16
CA GLU A 398 -12.72 -15.12 40.67
C GLU A 398 -11.77 -14.76 39.52
N LEU A 399 -11.78 -15.53 38.44
CA LEU A 399 -11.03 -15.20 37.22
C LEU A 399 -11.51 -13.90 36.57
N ASP A 400 -12.82 -13.62 36.59
CA ASP A 400 -13.36 -12.33 36.13
C ASP A 400 -12.89 -11.18 37.01
N ARG A 401 -12.87 -11.37 38.33
CA ARG A 401 -12.31 -10.36 39.26
C ARG A 401 -10.84 -10.10 39.01
N ILE A 402 -10.03 -11.15 38.78
CA ILE A 402 -8.61 -11.01 38.47
C ILE A 402 -8.42 -10.29 37.13
N ALA A 403 -9.22 -10.62 36.11
CA ALA A 403 -9.16 -9.96 34.82
C ALA A 403 -9.54 -8.47 34.94
N ASP A 404 -10.68 -8.15 35.57
CA ASP A 404 -11.13 -6.77 35.81
C ASP A 404 -10.07 -5.96 36.59
N ALA A 405 -9.50 -6.54 37.65
CA ALA A 405 -8.46 -5.88 38.43
C ALA A 405 -7.18 -5.66 37.61
N THR A 406 -6.73 -6.66 36.85
CA THR A 406 -5.55 -6.55 35.98
C THR A 406 -5.75 -5.47 34.92
N HIS A 407 -6.93 -5.41 34.31
CA HIS A 407 -7.32 -4.37 33.37
C HIS A 407 -7.36 -2.99 34.01
N GLY A 408 -7.98 -2.86 35.17
CA GLY A 408 -8.04 -1.61 35.94
C GLY A 408 -6.66 -1.09 36.32
N GLU A 409 -5.76 -1.97 36.76
CA GLU A 409 -4.37 -1.63 37.08
C GLU A 409 -3.60 -1.20 35.83
N ALA A 410 -3.72 -1.93 34.72
CA ALA A 410 -3.07 -1.58 33.46
C ALA A 410 -3.55 -0.22 32.94
N ASP A 411 -4.86 -0.01 32.96
CA ASP A 411 -5.51 1.22 32.54
C ASP A 411 -5.06 2.43 33.37
N GLY A 412 -5.15 2.28 34.69
CA GLY A 412 -4.76 3.29 35.66
C GLY A 412 -3.27 3.62 35.55
N LEU A 413 -2.41 2.61 35.45
CA LEU A 413 -0.97 2.80 35.33
C LEU A 413 -0.58 3.48 34.02
N ALA A 414 -1.15 3.06 32.88
CA ALA A 414 -0.88 3.67 31.59
C ALA A 414 -1.34 5.14 31.54
N ARG A 415 -2.52 5.44 32.09
CA ARG A 415 -3.04 6.81 32.20
C ARG A 415 -2.16 7.67 33.08
N TYR A 416 -1.84 7.19 34.28
CA TYR A 416 -0.96 7.89 35.21
C TYR A 416 0.40 8.19 34.57
N ALA A 417 1.01 7.22 33.90
CA ALA A 417 2.30 7.39 33.22
C ALA A 417 2.25 8.40 32.07
N ILE A 418 1.15 8.49 31.33
CA ILE A 418 0.94 9.52 30.29
C ILE A 418 0.66 10.89 30.91
N ASP A 419 -0.08 10.93 32.01
CA ASP A 419 -0.49 12.19 32.63
C ASP A 419 0.65 12.91 33.36
N VAL A 420 1.59 12.17 33.92
CA VAL A 420 2.81 12.72 34.56
C VAL A 420 3.93 13.01 33.56
N ASP A 421 3.77 12.69 32.27
CA ASP A 421 4.73 13.07 31.24
C ASP A 421 4.73 14.61 31.10
N THR A 422 5.83 15.26 31.45
CA THR A 422 6.03 16.71 31.34
C THR A 422 6.92 17.08 30.15
N SER A 423 7.21 16.14 29.25
CA SER A 423 8.06 16.38 28.10
C SER A 423 7.42 17.33 27.07
N ARG A 424 8.24 17.87 26.17
CA ARG A 424 7.84 18.80 25.10
C ARG A 424 6.62 18.32 24.29
N TYR A 425 6.42 17.01 24.15
CA TYR A 425 5.35 16.42 23.35
C TYR A 425 4.23 15.79 24.18
N ALA A 426 4.18 16.04 25.50
CA ALA A 426 3.24 15.42 26.43
C ALA A 426 1.78 15.49 25.97
N ASP A 427 1.31 16.67 25.56
CA ASP A 427 -0.08 16.86 25.10
C ASP A 427 -0.40 16.02 23.86
N GLU A 428 0.55 15.92 22.92
CA GLU A 428 0.38 15.14 21.70
C GLU A 428 0.38 13.63 21.99
N ARG A 429 1.21 13.19 22.93
CA ARG A 429 1.22 11.80 23.42
C ARG A 429 -0.08 11.46 24.11
N ARG A 430 -0.61 12.34 24.97
CA ARG A 430 -1.92 12.19 25.61
C ARG A 430 -3.04 12.09 24.58
N ARG A 431 -3.07 12.97 23.58
CA ARG A 431 -4.05 12.91 22.47
C ARG A 431 -3.98 11.59 21.71
N ARG A 432 -2.77 11.12 21.37
CA ARG A 432 -2.56 9.85 20.67
C ARG A 432 -3.00 8.64 21.47
N PHE A 433 -2.67 8.60 22.77
CA PHE A 433 -3.11 7.54 23.65
C PHE A 433 -4.65 7.49 23.76
N ASN A 434 -5.30 8.64 23.97
CA ASN A 434 -6.76 8.72 24.03
C ASN A 434 -7.43 8.35 22.70
N SER A 435 -6.85 8.75 21.57
CA SER A 435 -7.32 8.36 20.23
C SER A 435 -7.24 6.84 20.02
N TYR A 436 -6.12 6.22 20.42
CA TYR A 436 -5.97 4.77 20.34
C TYR A 436 -7.01 4.05 21.20
N ARG A 437 -7.22 4.51 22.44
CA ARG A 437 -8.24 3.96 23.34
C ARG A 437 -9.65 4.06 22.79
N GLY A 438 -9.99 5.21 22.18
CA GLY A 438 -11.31 5.43 21.57
C GLY A 438 -11.51 4.69 20.24
N SER A 439 -10.45 4.17 19.63
CA SER A 439 -10.53 3.55 18.30
C SER A 439 -11.21 2.17 18.29
N GLY A 440 -11.32 1.51 19.45
CA GLY A 440 -11.85 0.14 19.56
C GLY A 440 -11.03 -0.92 18.81
N ARG A 441 -9.83 -0.58 18.32
CA ARG A 441 -8.94 -1.50 17.60
C ARG A 441 -8.10 -2.28 18.59
N TYR A 442 -8.64 -3.41 19.03
CA TYR A 442 -7.92 -4.30 19.91
C TYR A 442 -7.41 -5.52 19.15
N ALA A 443 -6.20 -5.96 19.48
CA ALA A 443 -5.67 -7.22 19.00
C ALA A 443 -6.43 -8.39 19.63
N ALA A 444 -6.38 -9.55 18.99
CA ALA A 444 -6.80 -10.80 19.61
C ALA A 444 -5.71 -11.29 20.57
N TYR A 445 -6.09 -12.09 21.56
CA TYR A 445 -5.15 -12.83 22.39
C TYR A 445 -4.24 -13.70 21.53
N SER A 446 -2.97 -13.82 21.93
CA SER A 446 -1.97 -14.57 21.17
C SER A 446 -2.12 -16.10 21.34
N GLY A 447 -2.74 -16.53 22.44
CA GLY A 447 -2.87 -17.95 22.81
C GLY A 447 -1.60 -18.50 23.46
N ALA A 448 -0.71 -17.64 23.94
CA ALA A 448 0.50 -18.04 24.63
C ALA A 448 0.86 -17.03 25.72
N TRP A 449 1.43 -17.53 26.81
CA TRP A 449 1.89 -16.70 27.92
C TRP A 449 3.24 -17.18 28.43
N SER A 450 3.98 -16.24 29.00
CA SER A 450 5.29 -16.44 29.62
C SER A 450 5.38 -15.51 30.84
N LEU A 451 5.21 -16.08 32.03
CA LEU A 451 5.10 -15.34 33.29
C LEU A 451 5.91 -16.04 34.39
N GLY A 452 6.75 -15.27 35.10
CA GLY A 452 7.51 -15.80 36.25
C GLY A 452 8.45 -16.96 35.94
N GLY A 453 8.92 -17.11 34.70
CA GLY A 453 9.74 -18.22 34.24
C GLY A 453 8.95 -19.46 33.78
N GLY A 454 7.63 -19.47 33.95
CA GLY A 454 6.73 -20.45 33.34
C GLY A 454 6.30 -20.03 31.93
N TYR A 455 5.97 -20.99 31.09
CA TYR A 455 5.39 -20.76 29.77
C TYR A 455 4.19 -21.68 29.55
N GLY A 456 3.25 -21.23 28.71
CA GLY A 456 2.06 -22.00 28.40
C GLY A 456 1.41 -21.60 27.09
N ARG A 457 0.61 -22.52 26.53
CA ARG A 457 -0.16 -22.30 25.31
C ARG A 457 -1.60 -22.71 25.54
N TYR A 458 -2.52 -21.89 25.07
CA TYR A 458 -3.96 -22.10 25.20
C TYR A 458 -4.66 -21.69 23.90
N ASP A 459 -5.91 -22.11 23.73
CA ASP A 459 -6.75 -21.66 22.63
C ASP A 459 -7.70 -20.55 23.10
N PRO A 460 -7.46 -19.28 22.68
CA PRO A 460 -8.31 -18.16 23.06
C PRO A 460 -9.73 -18.23 22.45
N HIS A 461 -9.95 -19.06 21.43
CA HIS A 461 -11.26 -19.26 20.82
C HIS A 461 -12.11 -20.26 21.60
N ALA A 462 -11.48 -21.13 22.40
CA ALA A 462 -12.11 -22.23 23.13
C ALA A 462 -12.33 -21.96 24.64
N THR A 463 -12.35 -20.69 25.06
CA THR A 463 -12.59 -20.30 26.46
C THR A 463 -14.08 -20.26 26.79
N ILE A 464 -14.40 -20.65 28.02
CA ILE A 464 -15.73 -20.56 28.63
C ILE A 464 -16.13 -19.10 28.70
N ARG A 465 -15.26 -18.25 29.30
CA ARG A 465 -15.48 -16.81 29.36
C ARG A 465 -15.34 -16.17 27.98
N VAL A 466 -16.17 -15.17 27.71
CA VAL A 466 -16.14 -14.44 26.44
C VAL A 466 -14.97 -13.46 26.41
N ASN A 467 -14.20 -13.53 25.33
CA ASN A 467 -13.09 -12.63 25.04
C ASN A 467 -13.13 -12.20 23.57
N SER A 468 -12.25 -11.28 23.17
CA SER A 468 -12.17 -10.71 21.82
C SER A 468 -11.97 -11.71 20.67
N ALA A 469 -11.44 -12.90 20.97
CA ALA A 469 -11.25 -14.00 20.02
C ALA A 469 -12.44 -14.97 20.00
N SER A 470 -13.33 -14.94 20.99
CA SER A 470 -14.44 -15.89 21.08
C SER A 470 -15.31 -15.89 19.81
N PRO A 471 -15.75 -17.06 19.32
CA PRO A 471 -16.73 -17.11 18.25
C PRO A 471 -18.07 -16.52 18.71
N ALA A 472 -18.87 -16.07 17.74
CA ALA A 472 -20.23 -15.56 17.93
C ALA A 472 -20.42 -14.26 18.74
N ILE A 473 -19.35 -13.49 19.03
CA ILE A 473 -19.48 -12.20 19.76
C ILE A 473 -20.47 -11.24 19.08
N ALA A 474 -20.46 -11.17 17.74
CA ALA A 474 -21.40 -10.34 16.97
C ALA A 474 -22.83 -10.90 16.95
N GLY A 475 -23.03 -12.20 17.24
CA GLY A 475 -24.35 -12.78 17.47
C GLY A 475 -24.88 -12.44 18.86
N LEU A 476 -23.99 -12.26 19.85
CA LEU A 476 -24.32 -11.88 21.23
C LEU A 476 -24.90 -10.46 21.36
N THR A 477 -24.63 -9.56 20.39
CA THR A 477 -25.18 -8.18 20.39
C THR A 477 -26.65 -8.09 19.97
N GLY A 478 -27.22 -9.17 19.39
CA GLY A 478 -28.63 -9.25 19.00
C GLY A 478 -29.54 -9.95 20.02
N PHE A 479 -28.97 -10.46 21.10
CA PHE A 479 -29.74 -10.86 22.28
C PHE A 479 -29.85 -9.61 23.16
N ASP A 480 -31.07 -9.20 23.52
CA ASP A 480 -31.40 -8.00 24.34
C ASP A 480 -30.84 -8.05 25.77
N ASN A 481 -29.54 -8.28 25.92
CA ASN A 481 -28.85 -8.29 27.19
C ASN A 481 -27.49 -7.63 27.00
N ALA A 482 -27.40 -6.40 27.50
CA ALA A 482 -26.16 -5.71 27.86
C ALA A 482 -25.33 -6.45 28.94
N ALA A 483 -25.45 -7.78 29.06
CA ALA A 483 -25.05 -8.56 30.24
C ALA A 483 -23.71 -9.30 30.10
N PHE A 484 -23.12 -9.39 28.89
CA PHE A 484 -21.91 -10.18 28.69
C PHE A 484 -20.68 -9.30 28.45
N ARG A 485 -19.78 -9.28 29.43
CA ARG A 485 -18.47 -8.64 29.30
C ARG A 485 -17.59 -9.47 28.36
N SER A 486 -17.04 -8.81 27.34
CA SER A 486 -16.02 -9.40 26.48
C SER A 486 -14.66 -8.86 26.88
N PHE A 487 -13.78 -9.74 27.38
CA PHE A 487 -12.42 -9.35 27.71
C PHE A 487 -11.58 -9.12 26.45
N VAL A 488 -10.67 -8.18 26.54
CA VAL A 488 -9.78 -7.75 25.46
C VAL A 488 -8.36 -7.87 25.99
N PRO A 489 -7.32 -8.22 25.21
CA PRO A 489 -6.00 -8.36 25.78
C PRO A 489 -5.40 -7.02 26.22
N VAL A 490 -4.82 -6.98 27.42
CA VAL A 490 -4.07 -5.84 27.99
C VAL A 490 -2.91 -5.44 27.07
N SER A 491 -2.35 -6.39 26.31
CA SER A 491 -1.29 -6.11 25.32
C SER A 491 -1.70 -5.05 24.30
N SER A 492 -2.98 -4.94 23.96
CA SER A 492 -3.50 -3.87 23.09
C SER A 492 -3.32 -2.49 23.71
N LEU A 493 -3.61 -2.36 25.01
CA LEU A 493 -3.37 -1.12 25.76
C LEU A 493 -1.86 -0.81 25.81
N VAL A 494 -1.02 -1.82 26.05
CA VAL A 494 0.44 -1.65 26.08
C VAL A 494 0.98 -1.18 24.73
N MET A 495 0.47 -1.71 23.62
CA MET A 495 0.80 -1.21 22.28
C MET A 495 0.40 0.24 22.09
N GLY A 496 -0.82 0.62 22.49
CA GLY A 496 -1.31 2.00 22.44
C GLY A 496 -0.46 2.95 23.27
N TYR A 497 -0.14 2.57 24.51
CA TYR A 497 0.78 3.31 25.37
C TYR A 497 2.15 3.47 24.73
N SER A 498 2.72 2.39 24.18
CA SER A 498 4.05 2.41 23.56
C SER A 498 4.11 3.32 22.34
N ALA A 499 3.11 3.22 21.45
CA ALA A 499 3.02 4.06 20.26
C ALA A 499 2.87 5.54 20.61
N ALA A 500 2.17 5.85 21.71
CA ALA A 500 2.04 7.21 22.21
C ALA A 500 3.32 7.70 22.89
N SER A 501 3.87 6.95 23.84
CA SER A 501 5.01 7.39 24.69
C SER A 501 6.31 7.57 23.90
N THR A 502 6.52 6.83 22.82
CA THR A 502 7.70 6.99 21.95
C THR A 502 7.51 8.02 20.85
N PHE A 503 6.35 8.70 20.78
CA PHE A 503 6.10 9.66 19.71
C PHE A 503 7.07 10.84 19.78
N THR A 504 7.68 11.10 18.63
CA THR A 504 8.38 12.32 18.26
C THR A 504 7.93 12.71 16.86
N PRO A 505 7.80 14.00 16.53
CA PRO A 505 7.58 14.41 15.15
C PRO A 505 8.74 13.90 14.31
N GLY A 506 8.43 13.23 13.20
CA GLY A 506 9.45 12.90 12.21
C GLY A 506 10.11 14.19 11.75
N GLY A 507 11.44 14.25 11.81
CA GLY A 507 12.24 15.28 11.14
C GLY A 507 12.05 15.12 9.64
N GLY A 508 10.94 15.64 9.12
CA GLY A 508 10.67 15.74 7.71
C GLY A 508 11.59 16.81 7.13
N SER A 509 12.58 16.38 6.36
CA SER A 509 13.21 17.21 5.35
C SER A 509 12.09 17.80 4.49
N SER A 510 11.84 19.09 4.62
CA SER A 510 10.93 19.85 3.79
C SER A 510 11.57 20.03 2.41
N GLY A 511 11.63 18.95 1.63
CA GLY A 511 11.70 19.00 0.17
C GLY A 511 10.32 19.29 -0.40
N GLY A 512 9.67 20.34 0.11
CA GLY A 512 8.44 20.87 -0.45
C GLY A 512 8.81 21.74 -1.63
N GLY A 513 8.86 21.13 -2.82
CA GLY A 513 8.86 21.87 -4.08
C GLY A 513 7.59 22.72 -4.13
N GLY A 514 7.72 23.98 -3.73
CA GLY A 514 6.72 25.01 -3.92
C GLY A 514 6.66 25.34 -5.41
N PHE A 515 5.78 24.67 -6.13
CA PHE A 515 5.30 25.17 -7.41
C PHE A 515 4.45 26.40 -7.13
N SER A 516 5.01 27.57 -7.42
CA SER A 516 4.25 28.82 -7.55
C SER A 516 3.31 28.70 -8.73
N GLY A 517 2.00 28.75 -8.45
CA GLY A 517 0.99 28.94 -9.47
C GLY A 517 0.88 30.40 -9.86
N GLY A 518 0.60 30.65 -11.16
CA GLY A 518 -0.17 31.82 -11.58
C GLY A 518 0.57 32.87 -12.42
N GLY A 519 0.84 32.54 -13.68
CA GLY A 519 1.10 33.50 -14.75
C GLY A 519 1.08 32.76 -16.09
N GLY A 520 0.21 33.14 -17.02
CA GLY A 520 0.01 32.42 -18.29
C GLY A 520 1.27 32.46 -19.16
N GLY A 521 2.19 31.52 -18.95
CA GLY A 521 3.48 31.45 -19.61
C GLY A 521 3.39 30.93 -21.04
N PHE A 522 4.11 31.58 -21.94
CA PHE A 522 4.41 31.07 -23.28
C PHE A 522 5.10 29.69 -23.16
N SER A 523 4.71 28.74 -24.00
CA SER A 523 5.09 27.31 -23.91
C SER A 523 6.01 26.88 -25.06
N GLY A 524 6.61 27.83 -25.78
CA GLY A 524 7.54 27.54 -26.87
C GLY A 524 8.76 26.76 -26.40
N ALA A 525 9.24 25.83 -27.22
CA ALA A 525 10.44 25.06 -26.92
C ALA A 525 11.71 25.90 -27.14
N GLY A 526 12.68 25.76 -26.25
CA GLY A 526 13.94 26.49 -26.28
C GLY A 526 14.39 26.92 -24.90
N SER A 527 15.66 27.30 -24.81
CA SER A 527 16.29 27.73 -23.57
C SER A 527 17.46 28.67 -23.86
N SER A 528 17.87 29.41 -22.83
CA SER A 528 19.08 30.21 -22.83
C SER A 528 20.03 29.87 -21.68
N SER A 529 21.31 30.18 -21.89
CA SER A 529 22.37 30.07 -20.89
C SER A 529 23.40 31.18 -21.03
N SER A 530 24.23 31.37 -20.00
CA SER A 530 25.36 32.30 -20.03
C SER A 530 26.63 31.64 -20.57
N PHE A 531 27.60 32.45 -21.03
CA PHE A 531 28.88 31.96 -21.54
C PHE A 531 30.13 32.74 -21.09
#